data_AF-A0A814SSP7-F1
#
_entry.id   AF-A0A814SSP7-F1
#
_cell.length_a   1.000
_cell.length_b   1.000
_cell.length_c   1.000
_cell.angle_alpha   90.00
_cell.angle_beta   90.00
_cell.angle_gamma   90.00
#
_symmetry.space_group_name_H-M   'P 1'
#
loop_
_entity.id
_entity.type
_entity.pdbx_description
1 polymer ?
#
loop_
_entity_poly.entity_id
_entity_poly.type
_entity_poly.pdbx_seq_one_letter_code
_entity_poly.pdbx_strand_id
1 'polypeptide(L)'
;MPSPVVHISFALGFGTFIMTLTKGSFTAIHCLILSLNAFFGPDIGTFLGWCLSITFPALADQAMAWIHDSIGYIIIIAPIQAILCSKLSKKFIDWKYSRSFNNDLDDVNIEQINKNLISLNIKDCYLLAVAGCILHFQLDHIFEENGQNKLYLWILSTGYFTKPTPPFLPLSVIFVGVCTCTLFFGFAWIHLFSSTISKQTLTIKLKYTFSLFLAIFSIYISYLFISQIILGKKAVIGEEADLGVLTFIIIFHFLPFILCLLSIHN
;
A
#
# COMPACT_ATOMS: atom_id res chain seq x y z
N MET A 1 5.16 -2.91 -13.82
CA MET A 1 4.84 -2.57 -12.43
C MET A 1 3.40 -2.17 -12.33
N PRO A 2 2.60 -2.78 -11.46
CA PRO A 2 1.37 -2.16 -11.00
C PRO A 2 1.66 -0.75 -10.46
N SER A 3 0.74 0.19 -10.61
CA SER A 3 0.96 1.55 -10.14
C SER A 3 0.91 1.65 -8.62
N PRO A 4 1.47 2.74 -8.05
CA PRO A 4 1.32 3.09 -6.64
C PRO A 4 -0.10 3.00 -6.09
N VAL A 5 -1.11 3.32 -6.92
CA VAL A 5 -2.52 3.20 -6.56
C VAL A 5 -2.86 1.76 -6.22
N VAL A 6 -2.43 0.81 -7.05
CA VAL A 6 -2.68 -0.62 -6.84
C VAL A 6 -1.95 -1.15 -5.61
N HIS A 7 -0.67 -0.81 -5.42
CA HIS A 7 0.10 -1.24 -4.24
C HIS A 7 -0.51 -0.74 -2.93
N ILE A 8 -0.84 0.56 -2.85
CA ILE A 8 -1.49 1.12 -1.65
C ILE A 8 -2.88 0.51 -1.45
N SER A 9 -3.65 0.35 -2.52
CA SER A 9 -5.01 -0.19 -2.40
C SER A 9 -5.02 -1.64 -1.94
N PHE A 10 -4.12 -2.46 -2.47
CA PHE A 10 -3.98 -3.86 -2.07
C PHE A 10 -3.58 -3.97 -0.60
N ALA A 11 -2.55 -3.23 -0.18
CA ALA A 11 -2.07 -3.28 1.19
C ALA A 11 -3.06 -2.68 2.20
N LEU A 12 -3.75 -1.58 1.87
CA LEU A 12 -4.81 -1.02 2.71
C LEU A 12 -6.02 -1.95 2.76
N GLY A 13 -6.40 -2.57 1.65
CA GLY A 13 -7.49 -3.55 1.59
C GLY A 13 -7.19 -4.79 2.45
N PHE A 14 -5.98 -5.34 2.30
CA PHE A 14 -5.48 -6.45 3.11
C PHE A 14 -5.40 -6.09 4.59
N GLY A 15 -4.84 -4.93 4.94
CA GLY A 15 -4.80 -4.43 6.30
C GLY A 15 -6.20 -4.21 6.89
N THR A 16 -7.14 -3.69 6.10
CA THR A 16 -8.53 -3.48 6.52
C THR A 16 -9.26 -4.79 6.78
N PHE A 17 -8.97 -5.82 5.98
CA PHE A 17 -9.47 -7.16 6.19
C PHE A 17 -8.96 -7.74 7.53
N ILE A 18 -7.65 -7.65 7.80
CA ILE A 18 -7.08 -8.09 9.10
C ILE A 18 -7.64 -7.27 10.26
N MET A 19 -7.79 -5.95 10.10
CA MET A 19 -8.43 -5.08 11.10
C MET A 19 -9.85 -5.54 11.42
N THR A 20 -10.60 -6.02 10.44
CA THR A 20 -11.95 -6.56 10.63
C THR A 20 -11.92 -7.90 11.37
N LEU A 21 -11.05 -8.84 10.94
CA LEU A 21 -10.90 -10.15 11.57
C LEU A 21 -10.45 -10.06 13.03
N THR A 22 -9.56 -9.12 13.32
CA THR A 22 -9.02 -8.88 14.67
C THR A 22 -9.89 -7.96 15.51
N LYS A 23 -11.09 -7.58 15.03
CA LYS A 23 -12.01 -6.66 15.71
C LYS A 23 -11.33 -5.36 16.16
N GLY A 24 -10.37 -4.86 15.38
CA GLY A 24 -9.65 -3.62 15.63
C GLY A 24 -8.33 -3.74 16.39
N SER A 25 -7.90 -4.94 16.82
CA SER A 25 -6.56 -5.09 17.42
C SER A 25 -5.43 -4.80 16.42
N PHE A 26 -5.61 -5.18 15.15
CA PHE A 26 -4.81 -4.64 14.06
C PHE A 26 -5.36 -3.25 13.68
N THR A 27 -4.73 -2.22 14.25
CA THR A 27 -5.22 -0.83 14.16
C THR A 27 -4.94 -0.18 12.80
N ALA A 28 -5.55 0.97 12.54
CA ALA A 28 -5.30 1.77 11.34
C ALA A 28 -3.84 2.21 11.18
N ILE A 29 -3.07 2.36 12.28
CA ILE A 29 -1.63 2.65 12.21
C ILE A 29 -0.86 1.48 11.58
N HIS A 30 -1.26 0.23 11.88
CA HIS A 30 -0.69 -0.94 11.24
C HIS A 30 -1.00 -0.95 9.74
N CYS A 31 -2.24 -0.67 9.34
CA CYS A 31 -2.64 -0.58 7.93
C CYS A 31 -1.83 0.47 7.17
N LEU A 32 -1.64 1.66 7.76
CA LEU A 32 -0.88 2.75 7.14
C LEU A 32 0.60 2.41 6.99
N ILE A 33 1.24 1.83 8.02
CA ILE A 33 2.65 1.43 7.95
C ILE A 33 2.83 0.28 6.96
N LEU A 34 1.94 -0.72 6.96
CA LEU A 34 1.95 -1.80 5.98
C LEU A 34 1.88 -1.25 4.55
N SER A 35 0.95 -0.34 4.30
CA SER A 35 0.70 0.23 2.96
C SER A 35 1.81 1.16 2.50
N LEU A 36 2.42 1.90 3.43
CA LEU A 36 3.58 2.73 3.14
C LEU A 36 4.78 1.87 2.69
N ASN A 37 4.99 0.72 3.36
CA ASN A 37 6.06 -0.20 3.00
C ASN A 37 5.74 -1.02 1.74
N ALA A 38 4.47 -1.30 1.47
CA ALA A 38 4.03 -1.89 0.20
C ALA A 38 4.10 -0.91 -0.97
N PHE A 39 3.99 0.39 -0.70
CA PHE A 39 4.21 1.44 -1.70
C PHE A 39 5.69 1.66 -1.98
N PHE A 40 6.48 1.97 -0.95
CA PHE A 40 7.90 2.25 -1.14
C PHE A 40 8.66 1.02 -1.60
N GLY A 41 8.42 -0.12 -0.94
CA GLY A 41 8.97 -1.41 -1.34
C GLY A 41 10.47 -1.41 -1.67
N PRO A 42 10.95 -2.46 -2.35
CA PRO A 42 12.25 -2.45 -3.03
C PRO A 42 12.48 -1.23 -3.94
N ASP A 43 11.43 -0.59 -4.46
CA ASP A 43 11.52 0.57 -5.37
C ASP A 43 12.22 1.79 -4.77
N ILE A 44 12.34 1.86 -3.44
CA ILE A 44 13.22 2.85 -2.79
C ILE A 44 14.67 2.71 -3.25
N GLY A 45 15.11 1.51 -3.65
CA GLY A 45 16.41 1.24 -4.26
C GLY A 45 16.55 1.93 -5.61
N THR A 46 15.52 1.90 -6.44
CA THR A 46 15.47 2.59 -7.75
C THR A 46 15.50 4.10 -7.57
N PHE A 47 14.79 4.63 -6.57
CA PHE A 47 14.84 6.05 -6.20
C PHE A 47 16.23 6.47 -5.71
N LEU A 48 16.84 5.68 -4.83
CA LEU A 48 18.20 5.93 -4.33
C LEU A 48 19.24 5.86 -5.45
N GLY A 49 19.11 4.87 -6.35
CA GLY A 49 19.92 4.77 -7.56
C GLY A 49 19.80 6.01 -8.43
N TRP A 50 18.57 6.50 -8.67
CA TRP A 50 18.35 7.76 -9.39
C TRP A 50 19.00 8.96 -8.69
N CYS A 51 18.84 9.12 -7.37
CA CYS A 51 19.48 10.21 -6.62
C CYS A 51 21.01 10.17 -6.69
N LEU A 52 21.59 8.97 -6.70
CA LEU A 52 23.04 8.76 -6.75
C LEU A 52 23.60 8.80 -8.18
N SER A 53 22.78 8.62 -9.21
CA SER A 53 23.21 8.45 -10.60
C SER A 53 24.05 9.62 -11.13
N ILE A 54 23.78 10.84 -10.66
CA ILE A 54 24.48 12.06 -11.10
C ILE A 54 25.85 12.19 -10.41
N THR A 55 25.97 11.73 -9.16
CA THR A 55 27.13 12.03 -8.30
C THR A 55 28.04 10.82 -8.09
N PHE A 56 27.46 9.62 -8.01
CA PHE A 56 28.15 8.35 -7.72
C PHE A 56 27.56 7.20 -8.55
N PRO A 57 27.74 7.16 -9.87
CA PRO A 57 27.08 6.20 -10.76
C PRO A 57 27.40 4.73 -10.42
N ALA A 58 28.65 4.42 -10.05
CA ALA A 58 29.01 3.06 -9.64
C ALA A 58 28.32 2.61 -8.33
N LEU A 59 28.06 3.55 -7.41
CA LEU A 59 27.32 3.30 -6.17
C LEU A 59 25.81 3.23 -6.44
N ALA A 60 25.30 3.99 -7.41
CA ALA A 60 23.90 4.00 -7.80
C ALA A 60 23.43 2.61 -8.26
N ASP A 61 24.19 1.98 -9.16
CA ASP A 61 23.86 0.65 -9.68
C ASP A 61 23.93 -0.42 -8.58
N GLN A 62 24.92 -0.34 -7.69
CA GLN A 62 25.07 -1.28 -6.56
C GLN A 62 23.98 -1.09 -5.51
N ALA A 63 23.66 0.16 -5.13
CA ALA A 63 22.62 0.47 -4.17
C ALA A 63 21.25 0.01 -4.70
N MET A 64 20.97 0.25 -5.98
CA MET A 64 19.77 -0.27 -6.62
C MET A 64 19.75 -1.79 -6.59
N ALA A 65 20.82 -2.48 -6.99
CA ALA A 65 20.86 -3.95 -7.02
C ALA A 65 20.71 -4.60 -5.63
N TRP A 66 21.23 -3.97 -4.56
CA TRP A 66 21.12 -4.51 -3.20
C TRP A 66 19.78 -4.21 -2.54
N ILE A 67 19.14 -3.09 -2.88
CA ILE A 67 17.90 -2.67 -2.23
C ILE A 67 16.67 -3.13 -3.02
N HIS A 68 16.78 -3.20 -4.35
CA HIS A 68 15.78 -3.76 -5.27
C HIS A 68 15.85 -5.31 -5.30
N ASP A 69 16.21 -5.91 -4.17
CA ASP A 69 16.17 -7.36 -3.93
C ASP A 69 15.33 -7.63 -2.68
N SER A 70 14.52 -8.69 -2.71
CA SER A 70 13.60 -9.00 -1.60
C SER A 70 14.30 -9.27 -0.28
N ILE A 71 15.45 -9.93 -0.30
CA ILE A 71 16.23 -10.23 0.90
C ILE A 71 17.03 -8.99 1.30
N GLY A 72 17.62 -8.30 0.32
CA GLY A 72 18.37 -7.08 0.53
C GLY A 72 17.55 -5.96 1.17
N TYR A 73 16.30 -5.76 0.75
CA TYR A 73 15.38 -4.83 1.41
C TYR A 73 15.12 -5.20 2.87
N ILE A 74 14.83 -6.49 3.14
CA ILE A 74 14.54 -7.00 4.49
C ILE A 74 15.73 -6.77 5.43
N ILE A 75 16.96 -6.92 4.95
CA ILE A 75 18.17 -6.78 5.76
C ILE A 75 18.58 -5.30 5.92
N ILE A 76 18.47 -4.50 4.87
CA ILE A 76 19.06 -3.16 4.83
C ILE A 76 18.02 -2.08 5.16
N ILE A 77 16.87 -2.09 4.47
CA ILE A 77 15.89 -1.00 4.53
C ILE A 77 14.86 -1.23 5.64
N ALA A 78 14.35 -2.45 5.79
CA ALA A 78 13.30 -2.73 6.76
C ALA A 78 13.68 -2.36 8.21
N PRO A 79 14.92 -2.55 8.70
CA PRO A 79 15.31 -2.08 10.04
C PRO A 79 15.30 -0.56 10.17
N ILE A 80 15.74 0.17 9.14
CA ILE A 80 15.76 1.64 9.13
C ILE A 80 14.32 2.17 9.16
N GLN A 81 13.47 1.64 8.29
CA GLN A 81 12.04 1.99 8.27
C GLN A 81 11.35 1.60 9.57
N ALA A 82 11.68 0.47 10.19
CA ALA A 82 11.10 0.06 11.45
C ALA A 82 11.33 1.09 12.57
N ILE A 83 12.55 1.62 12.65
CA ILE A 83 12.92 2.67 13.62
C ILE A 83 12.15 3.96 13.32
N LEU A 84 12.09 4.38 12.05
CA LEU A 84 11.39 5.60 11.64
C LEU A 84 9.88 5.49 11.89
N CYS A 85 9.25 4.40 11.46
CA CYS A 85 7.84 4.13 11.65
C CYS A 85 7.47 3.99 13.13
N SER A 86 8.32 3.37 13.97
CA SER A 86 8.08 3.30 15.42
C SER A 86 8.10 4.70 16.05
N LYS A 87 9.08 5.55 15.69
CA LYS A 87 9.14 6.95 16.15
C LYS A 87 7.94 7.77 15.69
N LEU A 88 7.54 7.61 14.42
CA LEU A 88 6.37 8.29 13.87
C LEU A 88 5.08 7.84 14.56
N SER A 89 4.91 6.54 14.81
CA SER A 89 3.72 6.01 15.49
C SER A 89 3.57 6.58 16.92
N LYS A 90 4.68 6.71 17.66
CA LYS A 90 4.70 7.35 18.98
C LYS A 90 4.33 8.83 18.91
N LYS A 91 5.04 9.61 18.06
CA LYS A 91 4.73 11.04 17.86
C LYS A 91 3.27 11.27 17.48
N PHE A 92 2.71 10.37 16.68
CA PHE A 92 1.33 10.46 16.24
C PHE A 92 0.34 10.29 17.40
N ILE A 93 0.59 9.32 18.27
CA ILE A 93 -0.21 9.07 19.46
C ILE A 93 -0.08 10.23 20.44
N ASP A 94 1.13 10.72 20.68
CA ASP A 94 1.38 11.88 21.54
C ASP A 94 0.61 13.12 21.04
N TRP A 95 0.66 13.38 19.73
CA TRP A 95 -0.08 14.46 19.09
C TRP A 95 -1.59 14.32 19.26
N LYS A 96 -2.13 13.11 19.05
CA LYS A 96 -3.57 12.86 19.18
C LYS A 96 -4.03 12.94 20.63
N TYR A 97 -3.24 12.43 21.57
CA TYR A 97 -3.51 12.53 23.00
C TYR A 97 -3.57 13.99 23.44
N SER A 98 -2.55 14.79 23.08
CA SER A 98 -2.51 16.23 23.36
C SER A 98 -3.71 17.00 22.81
N ARG A 99 -4.22 16.61 21.62
CA ARG A 99 -5.37 17.27 20.99
C ARG A 99 -6.72 16.78 21.51
N SER A 100 -6.78 15.55 22.03
CA SER A 100 -7.99 14.99 22.65
C SER A 100 -8.22 15.56 24.05
N PHE A 101 -7.16 15.84 24.82
CA PHE A 101 -7.27 16.40 26.17
C PHE A 101 -7.76 17.85 26.21
N ASN A 102 -7.59 18.59 25.11
CA ASN A 102 -8.08 19.97 24.98
C ASN A 102 -9.57 20.08 24.66
N ASN A 103 -10.25 18.95 24.41
CA ASN A 103 -11.70 18.91 24.22
C ASN A 103 -12.27 18.05 25.34
N ASP A 104 -13.05 18.64 26.26
CA ASP A 104 -13.75 17.91 27.34
C ASP A 104 -14.41 16.64 26.78
N LEU A 105 -13.94 15.47 27.22
CA LEU A 105 -14.48 14.17 26.84
C LEU A 105 -14.69 13.33 28.10
N ASP A 106 -15.91 12.85 28.27
CA ASP A 106 -16.31 11.92 29.34
C ASP A 106 -15.46 10.63 29.33
N ASP A 107 -15.18 10.09 30.52
CA ASP A 107 -14.25 8.97 30.79
C ASP A 107 -14.47 7.72 29.91
N VAL A 108 -15.71 7.46 29.48
CA VAL A 108 -16.06 6.29 28.65
C VAL A 108 -15.45 6.37 27.23
N ASN A 109 -15.25 7.58 26.70
CA ASN A 109 -14.63 7.77 25.38
C ASN A 109 -13.11 7.53 25.43
N ILE A 110 -12.47 7.73 26.58
CA ILE A 110 -11.01 7.63 26.74
C ILE A 110 -10.56 6.17 26.57
N GLU A 111 -11.28 5.20 27.13
CA GLU A 111 -10.91 3.78 27.02
C GLU A 111 -11.02 3.24 25.58
N GLN A 112 -12.04 3.67 24.83
CA GLN A 112 -12.25 3.29 23.44
C GLN A 112 -11.29 4.02 22.47
N ILE A 113 -10.89 5.25 22.80
CA ILE A 113 -9.81 5.97 22.11
C ILE A 113 -8.46 5.26 22.37
N ASN A 114 -8.19 4.84 23.59
CA ASN A 114 -6.96 4.15 23.99
C ASN A 114 -6.78 2.79 23.29
N LYS A 115 -7.87 2.02 23.07
CA LYS A 115 -7.79 0.75 22.31
C LYS A 115 -7.39 0.93 20.84
N ASN A 116 -7.69 2.08 20.24
CA ASN A 116 -7.37 2.36 18.83
C ASN A 116 -6.00 3.01 18.62
N LEU A 117 -5.29 3.36 19.70
CA LEU A 117 -4.02 4.11 19.66
C LEU A 117 -2.91 3.34 20.37
N ILE A 118 -2.50 2.23 19.75
CA ILE A 118 -1.36 1.45 20.22
C ILE A 118 -0.12 1.94 19.50
N SER A 119 0.88 2.40 20.26
CA SER A 119 2.18 2.77 19.69
C SER A 119 2.91 1.51 19.28
N LEU A 120 3.42 1.48 18.06
CA LEU A 120 4.08 0.30 17.56
C LEU A 120 5.54 0.29 18.01
N ASN A 121 5.97 -0.85 18.54
CA ASN A 121 7.37 -1.04 18.87
C ASN A 121 8.17 -1.28 17.57
N ILE A 122 9.51 -1.27 17.66
CA ILE A 122 10.38 -1.44 16.49
C ILE A 122 10.18 -2.82 15.84
N LYS A 123 9.92 -3.86 16.63
CA LYS A 123 9.68 -5.23 16.12
C LYS A 123 8.40 -5.28 15.29
N ASP A 124 7.31 -4.68 15.77
CA ASP A 124 6.03 -4.63 15.05
C ASP A 124 6.20 -3.87 13.72
N CYS A 125 6.88 -2.72 13.75
CA CYS A 125 7.17 -1.95 12.54
C CYS A 125 8.08 -2.70 11.57
N TYR A 126 9.06 -3.49 12.07
CA TYR A 126 9.91 -4.33 11.23
C TYR A 126 9.09 -5.42 10.55
N LEU A 127 8.22 -6.11 11.29
CA LEU A 127 7.33 -7.13 10.71
C LEU A 127 6.40 -6.53 9.66
N LEU A 128 5.87 -5.33 9.88
CA LEU A 128 5.05 -4.62 8.88
C LEU A 128 5.86 -4.17 7.66
N ALA A 129 7.12 -3.78 7.84
CA ALA A 129 8.00 -3.42 6.72
C ALA A 129 8.33 -4.64 5.86
N VAL A 130 8.64 -5.77 6.47
CA VAL A 130 8.84 -7.05 5.78
C VAL A 130 7.56 -7.49 5.07
N ALA A 131 6.41 -7.45 5.75
CA ALA A 131 5.13 -7.82 5.15
C ALA A 131 4.76 -6.91 3.97
N GLY A 132 4.97 -5.59 4.10
CA GLY A 132 4.74 -4.63 3.02
C GLY A 132 5.64 -4.90 1.82
N CYS A 133 6.92 -5.16 2.04
CA CYS A 133 7.88 -5.58 1.01
C CYS A 133 7.42 -6.86 0.27
N ILE A 134 6.99 -7.88 1.01
CA ILE A 134 6.48 -9.13 0.42
C ILE A 134 5.22 -8.87 -0.40
N LEU A 135 4.27 -8.04 0.08
CA LEU A 135 3.07 -7.68 -0.68
C LEU A 135 3.41 -6.90 -1.95
N HIS A 136 4.40 -6.00 -1.90
CA HIS A 136 4.90 -5.27 -3.06
C HIS A 136 5.46 -6.24 -4.10
N PHE A 137 6.39 -7.10 -3.68
CA PHE A 137 6.96 -8.11 -4.57
C PHE A 137 5.91 -9.09 -5.10
N GLN A 138 4.93 -9.49 -4.29
CA GLN A 138 3.85 -10.35 -4.75
C GLN A 138 3.11 -9.72 -5.94
N LEU A 139 2.84 -8.42 -5.89
CA LEU A 139 2.20 -7.71 -7.00
C LEU A 139 3.12 -7.59 -8.21
N ASP A 140 4.38 -7.21 -8.04
CA ASP A 140 5.30 -7.10 -9.18
C ASP A 140 5.59 -8.46 -9.82
N HIS A 141 5.75 -9.52 -9.02
CA HIS A 141 6.05 -10.85 -9.53
C HIS A 141 4.87 -11.45 -10.31
N ILE A 142 3.63 -11.23 -9.86
CA ILE A 142 2.44 -11.74 -10.56
C ILE A 142 2.24 -10.97 -11.89
N PHE A 143 2.55 -9.66 -11.95
CA PHE A 143 2.04 -8.79 -13.02
C PHE A 143 3.09 -8.03 -13.83
N GLU A 144 4.27 -7.74 -13.30
CA GLU A 144 5.36 -7.11 -14.07
C GLU A 144 6.23 -8.15 -14.74
N GLU A 145 6.66 -9.17 -13.99
CA GLU A 145 7.55 -10.17 -14.56
C GLU A 145 6.78 -11.24 -15.36
N ASN A 146 5.45 -11.20 -15.45
CA ASN A 146 4.64 -12.32 -15.97
C ASN A 146 5.03 -13.67 -15.32
N GLY A 147 5.50 -13.66 -14.06
CA GLY A 147 6.11 -14.82 -13.41
C GLY A 147 7.58 -15.13 -13.80
N GLN A 148 8.35 -14.23 -14.39
CA GLN A 148 9.71 -14.49 -14.91
C GLN A 148 10.86 -14.33 -13.91
N ASN A 149 10.65 -14.62 -12.62
CA ASN A 149 11.76 -14.73 -11.68
C ASN A 149 12.61 -15.97 -12.04
N LYS A 150 13.95 -15.95 -11.88
CA LYS A 150 14.85 -17.12 -12.12
C LYS A 150 14.35 -18.42 -11.48
N LEU A 151 13.72 -18.34 -10.32
CA LEU A 151 13.11 -19.46 -9.61
C LEU A 151 11.91 -20.07 -10.36
N TYR A 152 11.11 -19.24 -11.02
CA TYR A 152 9.88 -19.62 -11.71
C TYR A 152 10.09 -19.84 -13.22
N LEU A 153 11.10 -19.19 -13.82
CA LEU A 153 11.60 -19.38 -15.19
C LEU A 153 12.14 -20.80 -15.45
N TRP A 154 12.76 -21.45 -14.47
CA TRP A 154 13.18 -22.85 -14.58
C TRP A 154 11.98 -23.81 -14.75
N ILE A 155 10.81 -23.44 -14.21
CA ILE A 155 9.58 -24.25 -14.25
C ILE A 155 8.83 -24.10 -15.59
N LEU A 156 9.00 -23.00 -16.32
CA LEU A 156 8.15 -22.64 -17.48
C LEU A 156 8.93 -22.39 -18.79
N SER A 157 10.04 -23.09 -19.01
CA SER A 157 11.08 -22.80 -20.02
C SER A 157 10.70 -22.92 -21.52
N THR A 158 9.68 -22.21 -22.05
CA THR A 158 9.37 -22.11 -23.49
C THR A 158 8.74 -20.76 -23.95
N GLY A 159 9.44 -19.60 -23.93
CA GLY A 159 8.93 -18.36 -24.56
C GLY A 159 9.73 -17.05 -24.32
N TYR A 160 9.52 -16.00 -25.16
CA TYR A 160 10.37 -14.78 -25.28
C TYR A 160 9.61 -13.43 -25.12
N PHE A 161 10.27 -12.39 -24.58
CA PHE A 161 9.67 -11.11 -24.10
C PHE A 161 10.57 -9.88 -24.39
N THR A 162 10.10 -8.90 -25.19
CA THR A 162 10.96 -7.83 -25.77
C THR A 162 10.83 -6.43 -25.14
N LYS A 163 11.98 -5.74 -25.06
CA LYS A 163 12.23 -4.31 -24.74
C LYS A 163 12.37 -3.47 -26.04
N PRO A 164 12.25 -2.12 -26.04
CA PRO A 164 12.25 -1.18 -24.92
C PRO A 164 10.86 -0.72 -24.47
N THR A 165 10.80 -0.16 -23.26
CA THR A 165 9.60 0.46 -22.68
C THR A 165 9.30 1.82 -23.33
N PRO A 166 8.02 2.15 -23.60
CA PRO A 166 7.64 3.42 -24.21
C PRO A 166 7.76 4.62 -23.25
N PRO A 167 7.86 5.86 -23.79
CA PRO A 167 8.00 7.09 -23.00
C PRO A 167 6.69 7.46 -22.26
N PHE A 168 6.84 8.11 -21.11
CA PHE A 168 5.77 8.42 -20.16
C PHE A 168 5.06 9.75 -20.43
N LEU A 169 3.78 9.84 -20.05
CA LEU A 169 3.02 11.09 -20.04
C LEU A 169 3.06 11.72 -18.63
N PRO A 170 3.57 12.96 -18.46
CA PRO A 170 3.66 13.61 -17.14
C PRO A 170 2.30 13.75 -16.43
N LEU A 171 1.21 13.90 -17.18
CA LEU A 171 -0.15 14.04 -16.63
C LEU A 171 -0.60 12.77 -15.87
N SER A 172 -0.19 11.60 -16.34
CA SER A 172 -0.51 10.30 -15.73
C SER A 172 0.13 10.15 -14.36
N VAL A 173 1.37 10.61 -14.21
CA VAL A 173 2.08 10.64 -12.92
C VAL A 173 1.31 11.50 -11.91
N ILE A 174 0.80 12.66 -12.34
CA ILE A 174 0.00 13.55 -11.48
C ILE A 174 -1.30 12.87 -11.07
N PHE A 175 -2.02 12.27 -12.02
CA PHE A 175 -3.32 11.63 -11.75
C PHE A 175 -3.19 10.42 -10.82
N VAL A 176 -2.26 9.52 -11.11
CA VAL A 176 -1.92 8.35 -10.27
C VAL A 176 -1.48 8.82 -8.88
N GLY A 177 -0.64 9.86 -8.80
CA GLY A 177 -0.21 10.45 -7.54
C GLY A 177 -1.37 11.00 -6.71
N VAL A 178 -2.31 11.72 -7.32
CA VAL A 178 -3.51 12.24 -6.65
C VAL A 178 -4.39 11.11 -6.13
N CYS A 179 -4.64 10.06 -6.92
CA CYS A 179 -5.43 8.89 -6.50
C CYS A 179 -4.76 8.18 -5.31
N THR A 180 -3.44 7.97 -5.40
CA THR A 180 -2.62 7.33 -4.37
C THR A 180 -2.67 8.11 -3.05
N CYS A 181 -2.43 9.43 -3.12
CA CYS A 181 -2.50 10.32 -1.96
C CYS A 181 -3.91 10.34 -1.36
N THR A 182 -4.95 10.38 -2.20
CA THR A 182 -6.34 10.43 -1.73
C THR A 182 -6.72 9.14 -1.00
N LEU A 183 -6.27 7.97 -1.46
CA LEU A 183 -6.48 6.71 -0.76
C LEU A 183 -5.77 6.68 0.59
N PHE A 184 -4.48 7.01 0.61
CA PHE A 184 -3.66 6.94 1.81
C PHE A 184 -4.12 7.95 2.87
N PHE A 185 -4.23 9.23 2.50
CA PHE A 185 -4.67 10.28 3.42
C PHE A 185 -6.16 10.22 3.72
N GLY A 186 -7.00 9.78 2.78
CA GLY A 186 -8.43 9.55 3.01
C GLY A 186 -8.66 8.44 4.04
N PHE A 187 -7.92 7.34 3.94
CA PHE A 187 -7.96 6.28 4.95
C PHE A 187 -7.51 6.79 6.33
N ALA A 188 -6.38 7.50 6.38
CA ALA A 188 -5.89 8.12 7.61
C ALA A 188 -6.93 9.11 8.19
N TRP A 189 -7.60 9.88 7.33
CA TRP A 189 -8.65 10.81 7.75
C TRP A 189 -9.82 10.08 8.40
N ILE A 190 -10.36 9.04 7.76
CA ILE A 190 -11.51 8.27 8.26
C ILE A 190 -11.18 7.64 9.62
N HIS A 191 -10.02 6.99 9.75
CA HIS A 191 -9.71 6.18 10.92
C HIS A 191 -8.99 6.93 12.04
N LEU A 192 -8.24 7.99 11.73
CA LEU A 192 -7.36 8.63 12.71
C LEU A 192 -7.70 10.09 12.98
N PHE A 193 -8.03 10.89 11.96
CA PHE A 193 -8.11 12.36 12.10
C PHE A 193 -9.52 12.94 12.21
N SER A 194 -10.50 12.36 11.52
CA SER A 194 -11.86 12.91 11.48
C SER A 194 -12.45 12.96 12.89
N SER A 195 -12.74 14.16 13.38
CA SER A 195 -13.34 14.37 14.71
C SER A 195 -14.69 13.68 14.86
N THR A 196 -15.44 13.56 13.75
CA THR A 196 -16.77 12.95 13.70
C THR A 196 -16.72 11.46 13.39
N ILE A 197 -15.92 11.04 12.39
CA ILE A 197 -15.95 9.66 11.88
C ILE A 197 -15.01 8.75 12.66
N SER A 198 -13.85 9.22 13.11
CA SER A 198 -12.86 8.36 13.77
C SER A 198 -13.33 7.81 15.13
N LYS A 199 -14.28 8.52 15.78
CA LYS A 199 -14.92 8.14 17.04
C LYS A 199 -16.06 7.12 16.86
N GLN A 200 -16.49 6.87 15.62
CA GLN A 200 -17.58 5.93 15.33
C GLN A 200 -17.13 4.48 15.48
N THR A 201 -18.12 3.58 15.51
CA THR A 201 -17.88 2.13 15.53
C THR A 201 -17.06 1.69 14.31
N LEU A 202 -16.32 0.58 14.46
CA LEU A 202 -15.51 0.02 13.37
C LEU A 202 -16.37 -0.20 12.11
N THR A 203 -17.59 -0.71 12.26
CA THR A 203 -18.53 -0.93 11.14
C THR A 203 -18.81 0.35 10.35
N ILE A 204 -19.02 1.48 11.03
CA ILE A 204 -19.27 2.76 10.35
C ILE A 204 -18.01 3.23 9.62
N LYS A 205 -16.84 3.14 10.26
CA LYS A 205 -15.56 3.49 9.63
C LYS A 205 -15.27 2.62 8.39
N LEU A 206 -15.60 1.34 8.45
CA LEU A 206 -15.48 0.42 7.31
C LEU A 206 -16.42 0.79 6.16
N LYS A 207 -17.64 1.25 6.42
CA LYS A 207 -18.55 1.77 5.38
C LYS A 207 -17.94 2.97 4.64
N TYR A 208 -17.42 3.95 5.37
CA TYR A 208 -16.73 5.10 4.75
C TYR A 208 -15.47 4.69 4.00
N THR A 209 -14.72 3.72 4.54
CA THR A 209 -13.54 3.15 3.87
C THR A 209 -13.93 2.49 2.55
N PHE A 210 -14.99 1.67 2.56
CA PHE A 210 -15.51 1.05 1.34
C PHE A 210 -15.97 2.10 0.32
N SER A 211 -16.69 3.13 0.75
CA SER A 211 -17.09 4.24 -0.13
C SER A 211 -15.89 4.98 -0.74
N LEU A 212 -14.83 5.22 0.04
CA LEU A 212 -13.59 5.82 -0.46
C LEU A 212 -12.96 4.95 -1.55
N PHE A 213 -12.79 3.65 -1.29
CA PHE A 213 -12.22 2.71 -2.25
C PHE A 213 -13.08 2.64 -3.52
N LEU A 214 -14.39 2.52 -3.39
CA LEU A 214 -15.31 2.47 -4.52
C LEU A 214 -15.23 3.74 -5.38
N ALA A 215 -15.19 4.92 -4.75
CA ALA A 215 -15.08 6.19 -5.46
C ALA A 215 -13.75 6.28 -6.23
N ILE A 216 -12.62 5.99 -5.57
CA ILE A 216 -11.31 6.07 -6.21
C ILE A 216 -11.16 5.02 -7.30
N PHE A 217 -11.57 3.77 -7.08
CA PHE A 217 -11.53 2.74 -8.11
C PHE A 217 -12.42 3.07 -9.30
N SER A 218 -13.61 3.64 -9.09
CA SER A 218 -14.47 4.05 -10.21
C SER A 218 -13.82 5.14 -11.06
N ILE A 219 -13.25 6.15 -10.41
CA ILE A 219 -12.51 7.24 -11.08
C ILE A 219 -11.28 6.68 -11.80
N TYR A 220 -10.52 5.83 -11.13
CA TYR A 220 -9.26 5.28 -11.62
C TYR A 220 -9.49 4.33 -12.80
N ILE A 221 -10.44 3.40 -12.71
CA ILE A 221 -10.82 2.50 -13.81
C ILE A 221 -11.36 3.29 -15.00
N SER A 222 -12.17 4.33 -14.77
CA SER A 222 -12.66 5.19 -15.85
C SER A 222 -11.52 5.90 -16.56
N TYR A 223 -10.55 6.41 -15.80
CA TYR A 223 -9.34 7.01 -16.35
C TYR A 223 -8.54 6.01 -17.18
N LEU A 224 -8.28 4.80 -16.65
CA LEU A 224 -7.57 3.75 -17.37
C LEU A 224 -8.28 3.38 -18.68
N PHE A 225 -9.60 3.23 -18.66
CA PHE A 225 -10.40 2.91 -19.83
C PHE A 225 -10.34 4.01 -20.90
N ILE A 226 -10.48 5.28 -20.48
CA ILE A 226 -10.36 6.45 -21.37
C ILE A 226 -8.93 6.57 -21.93
N SER A 227 -7.92 6.39 -21.09
CA SER A 227 -6.49 6.38 -21.44
C SER A 227 -6.23 5.34 -22.55
N GLN A 228 -6.75 4.12 -22.40
CA GLN A 228 -6.61 3.05 -23.39
C GLN A 228 -7.27 3.36 -24.74
N ILE A 229 -8.43 4.00 -24.74
CA ILE A 229 -9.16 4.38 -25.96
C ILE A 229 -8.48 5.54 -26.69
N ILE A 230 -8.01 6.55 -25.95
CA ILE A 230 -7.47 7.81 -26.52
C ILE A 230 -5.99 7.67 -26.89
N LEU A 231 -5.17 7.03 -26.05
CA LEU A 231 -3.72 7.02 -26.21
C LEU A 231 -3.18 5.84 -27.04
N GLY A 232 -4.03 4.88 -27.39
CA GLY A 232 -3.71 3.78 -28.31
C GLY A 232 -2.45 3.00 -27.93
N LYS A 233 -2.58 1.97 -27.08
CA LYS A 233 -1.52 0.98 -26.73
C LYS A 233 -0.14 1.55 -26.35
N LYS A 234 -0.05 2.79 -25.91
CA LYS A 234 1.18 3.27 -25.27
C LYS A 234 1.05 2.95 -23.80
N ALA A 235 1.83 1.98 -23.32
CA ALA A 235 1.92 1.62 -21.93
C ALA A 235 2.36 2.84 -21.12
N VAL A 236 1.37 3.54 -20.61
CA VAL A 236 1.52 4.61 -19.64
C VAL A 236 1.84 3.91 -18.33
N ILE A 237 2.87 4.36 -17.62
CA ILE A 237 3.48 3.75 -16.43
C ILE A 237 2.49 2.87 -15.61
N GLY A 238 2.63 1.55 -15.71
CA GLY A 238 1.83 0.56 -14.96
C GLY A 238 0.34 0.41 -15.34
N GLU A 239 -0.20 1.29 -16.17
CA GLU A 239 -1.63 1.42 -16.45
C GLU A 239 -2.25 0.22 -17.21
N GLU A 240 -1.48 -0.47 -18.04
CA GLU A 240 -2.00 -1.63 -18.80
C GLU A 240 -2.17 -2.88 -17.92
N ALA A 241 -1.32 -3.03 -16.90
CA ALA A 241 -1.45 -4.11 -15.93
C ALA A 241 -2.50 -3.78 -14.86
N ASP A 242 -2.62 -2.52 -14.43
CA ASP A 242 -3.42 -2.13 -13.25
C ASP A 242 -4.87 -2.55 -13.28
N LEU A 243 -5.55 -2.40 -14.42
CA LEU A 243 -6.94 -2.86 -14.56
C LEU A 243 -7.01 -4.38 -14.37
N GLY A 244 -6.13 -5.12 -15.05
CA GLY A 244 -6.05 -6.59 -14.93
C GLY A 244 -5.65 -7.04 -13.54
N VAL A 245 -4.71 -6.33 -12.89
CA VAL A 245 -4.22 -6.57 -11.54
C VAL A 245 -5.34 -6.36 -10.52
N LEU A 246 -6.01 -5.21 -10.57
CA LEU A 246 -7.12 -4.91 -9.68
C LEU A 246 -8.26 -5.91 -9.87
N THR A 247 -8.63 -6.22 -11.11
CA THR A 247 -9.62 -7.27 -11.41
C THR A 247 -9.20 -8.62 -10.84
N PHE A 248 -7.95 -9.04 -11.05
CA PHE A 248 -7.44 -10.30 -10.53
C PHE A 248 -7.45 -10.35 -9.00
N ILE A 249 -6.93 -9.32 -8.34
CA ILE A 249 -6.89 -9.24 -6.87
C ILE A 249 -8.32 -9.23 -6.30
N ILE A 250 -9.22 -8.46 -6.89
CA ILE A 250 -10.62 -8.42 -6.44
C ILE A 250 -11.27 -9.79 -6.60
N ILE A 251 -11.11 -10.47 -7.75
CA ILE A 251 -11.79 -11.74 -8.05
C ILE A 251 -11.13 -12.94 -7.36
N PHE A 252 -9.81 -13.00 -7.28
CA PHE A 252 -9.09 -14.20 -6.84
C PHE A 252 -8.49 -14.09 -5.45
N HIS A 253 -8.32 -12.88 -4.92
CA HIS A 253 -7.93 -12.69 -3.52
C HIS A 253 -9.12 -12.27 -2.66
N PHE A 254 -9.69 -11.08 -2.88
CA PHE A 254 -10.69 -10.55 -1.94
C PHE A 254 -12.05 -11.23 -2.03
N LEU A 255 -12.54 -11.56 -3.23
CA LEU A 255 -13.86 -12.18 -3.42
C LEU A 255 -13.97 -13.54 -2.71
N PRO A 256 -13.03 -14.49 -2.81
CA PRO A 256 -13.07 -15.73 -2.04
C PRO A 256 -13.17 -15.49 -0.54
N PHE A 257 -12.39 -14.54 -0.01
CA PHE A 257 -12.47 -14.19 1.41
C PHE A 257 -13.83 -13.58 1.79
N ILE A 258 -14.39 -12.70 0.97
CA ILE A 258 -15.73 -12.13 1.20
C ILE A 258 -16.79 -13.24 1.16
N LEU A 259 -16.70 -14.17 0.21
CA LEU A 259 -17.61 -15.32 0.11
C LEU A 259 -17.51 -16.21 1.36
N CYS A 260 -16.30 -16.47 1.87
CA CYS A 260 -16.09 -17.19 3.14
C CYS A 260 -16.64 -16.44 4.35
N LEU A 261 -16.56 -15.10 4.39
CA LEU A 261 -17.16 -14.32 5.46
C LEU A 261 -18.69 -14.33 5.40
N LEU A 262 -19.26 -14.25 4.19
CA LEU A 262 -20.71 -14.30 3.97
C LEU A 262 -21.29 -15.70 4.24
N SER A 263 -20.49 -16.76 4.13
CA SER A 263 -20.92 -18.12 4.44
C SER A 263 -20.94 -18.44 5.94
N ILE A 264 -20.42 -17.54 6.80
CA ILE A 264 -20.60 -17.64 8.24
C ILE A 264 -22.07 -17.34 8.54
N HIS A 265 -22.85 -18.40 8.75
CA HIS A 265 -24.22 -18.29 9.23
C HIS A 265 -24.26 -17.50 10.55
N ASN A 266 -25.07 -16.44 10.59
CA ASN A 266 -25.58 -15.84 11.83
C ASN A 266 -26.69 -16.72 12.40
#